data_AF-A0A4V4HI29-F1
#
_entry.id   AF-A0A4V4HI29-F1
#
_cell.length_a   1.000
_cell.length_b   1.000
_cell.length_c   1.000
_cell.angle_alpha   90.00
_cell.angle_beta   90.00
_cell.angle_gamma   90.00
#
_symmetry.space_group_name_H-M   'P 1'
#
loop_
_entity.id
_entity.type
_entity.pdbx_description
1 polymer ?
#
loop_
_entity_poly.entity_id
_entity_poly.type
_entity_poly.pdbx_seq_one_letter_code
_entity_poly.pdbx_strand_id
1 'polypeptide(L)'
;MHPLPLPLLHSIYASAGVSIVVVAFALAAIALGASPLFWIIPVSFCITSPHYILIFFLARTETSGSSRLFSALNVSWAFITAVLWTAATVVSIVASILQARGSHPEHEMRVGMWILIVSSALSLVECGLTWGIAVLKRKERKKITYAAKWRFNPTSSSLSSLTWRS
;
A
#
# COMPACT_ATOMS: atom_id res chain seq x y z
N MET A 1 11.66 -9.65 23.75
CA MET A 1 11.19 -9.96 22.39
C MET A 1 10.16 -8.89 22.04
N HIS A 2 10.48 -7.93 21.16
CA HIS A 2 9.50 -6.90 20.81
C HIS A 2 8.71 -7.34 19.58
N PRO A 3 7.39 -7.44 19.59
CA PRO A 3 6.64 -7.71 18.37
C PRO A 3 7.00 -6.65 17.30
N LEU A 4 6.82 -6.99 16.02
CA LEU A 4 6.73 -6.00 14.92
C LEU A 4 5.95 -4.78 15.42
N PRO A 5 6.26 -3.55 14.98
CA PRO A 5 5.48 -2.39 15.40
C PRO A 5 4.01 -2.67 15.05
N LEU A 6 3.22 -3.05 16.06
CA LEU A 6 1.80 -3.42 16.00
C LEU A 6 0.99 -2.51 15.07
N PRO A 7 1.21 -1.17 15.01
CA PRO A 7 0.49 -0.32 14.06
C PRO A 7 0.70 -0.67 12.58
N LEU A 8 1.88 -1.16 12.17
CA LEU A 8 2.21 -1.38 10.76
C LEU A 8 1.52 -2.62 10.21
N LEU A 9 1.50 -3.70 10.99
CA LEU A 9 0.77 -4.93 10.65
C LEU A 9 -0.73 -4.68 10.57
N HIS A 10 -1.32 -4.02 11.57
CA HIS A 10 -2.75 -3.68 11.54
C HIS A 10 -3.11 -2.79 10.33
N SER A 11 -2.24 -1.84 9.97
CA SER A 11 -2.44 -1.00 8.79
C SER A 11 -2.42 -1.80 7.49
N ILE A 12 -1.53 -2.79 7.37
CA ILE A 12 -1.47 -3.67 6.18
C ILE A 12 -2.71 -4.56 6.09
N TYR A 13 -3.18 -5.13 7.20
CA TYR A 13 -4.43 -5.91 7.22
C TYR A 13 -5.64 -5.05 6.84
N ALA A 14 -5.71 -3.82 7.37
CA ALA A 14 -6.77 -2.88 7.01
C ALA A 14 -6.73 -2.54 5.51
N SER A 15 -5.55 -2.24 4.96
CA SER A 15 -5.35 -1.96 3.53
C SER A 15 -5.73 -3.15 2.65
N ALA A 16 -5.33 -4.37 3.02
CA ALA A 16 -5.71 -5.57 2.28
C ALA A 16 -7.24 -5.80 2.29
N GLY A 17 -7.89 -5.60 3.44
CA GLY A 17 -9.34 -5.70 3.57
C GLY A 17 -10.07 -4.64 2.74
N VAL A 18 -9.66 -3.37 2.86
CA VAL A 18 -10.25 -2.27 2.10
C VAL A 18 -10.03 -2.45 0.60
N SER A 19 -8.82 -2.81 0.16
CA SER A 19 -8.51 -3.19 -1.23
C SER A 19 -9.50 -4.23 -1.81
N ILE A 20 -9.78 -5.30 -1.07
CA ILE A 20 -10.72 -6.35 -1.51
C ILE A 20 -12.14 -5.78 -1.69
N VAL A 21 -12.59 -4.98 -0.72
CA VAL A 21 -13.91 -4.34 -0.77
C VAL A 21 -14.00 -3.37 -1.94
N VAL A 22 -12.98 -2.52 -2.16
CA VAL A 22 -12.90 -1.57 -3.29
C VAL A 22 -13.04 -2.32 -4.63
N VAL A 23 -12.35 -3.44 -4.78
CA VAL A 23 -12.40 -4.26 -6.00
C VAL A 23 -13.77 -4.90 -6.18
N ALA A 24 -14.38 -5.43 -5.13
CA ALA A 24 -15.72 -6.00 -5.20
C ALA A 24 -16.75 -4.96 -5.69
N PHE A 25 -16.69 -3.74 -5.16
CA PHE A 25 -17.56 -2.64 -5.61
C PHE A 25 -17.23 -2.18 -7.03
N ALA A 26 -15.96 -2.14 -7.43
CA ALA A 26 -15.58 -1.79 -8.80
C ALA A 26 -16.06 -2.85 -9.81
N LEU A 27 -15.94 -4.14 -9.50
CA LEU A 27 -16.46 -5.22 -10.33
C LEU A 27 -17.99 -5.19 -10.41
N ALA A 28 -18.67 -4.90 -9.30
CA ALA A 28 -20.12 -4.70 -9.29
C ALA A 28 -20.52 -3.51 -10.18
N ALA A 29 -19.78 -2.39 -10.14
CA ALA A 29 -20.02 -1.25 -11.01
C ALA A 29 -19.86 -1.63 -12.50
N ILE A 30 -18.78 -2.34 -12.84
CA ILE A 30 -18.51 -2.80 -14.21
C ILE A 30 -19.61 -3.75 -14.70
N ALA A 31 -20.04 -4.69 -13.86
CA ALA A 31 -21.10 -5.64 -14.18
C ALA A 31 -22.45 -4.95 -14.46
N LEU A 32 -22.69 -3.78 -13.85
CA LEU A 32 -23.86 -2.94 -14.06
C LEU A 32 -23.71 -1.97 -15.25
N GLY A 33 -22.68 -2.15 -16.08
CA GLY A 33 -22.47 -1.33 -17.28
C GLY A 33 -21.74 0.00 -17.03
N ALA A 34 -21.04 0.15 -15.90
CA ALA A 34 -20.16 1.30 -15.70
C ALA A 34 -19.04 1.35 -16.75
N SER A 35 -18.50 2.56 -16.94
CA SER A 35 -17.45 2.82 -17.94
C SER A 35 -16.27 1.84 -17.82
N PRO A 36 -15.67 1.40 -18.94
CA PRO A 36 -14.49 0.54 -18.93
C PRO A 36 -13.28 1.17 -18.21
N LEU A 37 -13.31 2.48 -17.94
CA LEU A 37 -12.31 3.16 -17.11
C LEU A 37 -12.20 2.57 -15.69
N PHE A 38 -13.26 1.94 -15.16
CA PHE A 38 -13.24 1.31 -13.83
C PHE A 38 -12.34 0.08 -13.74
N TRP A 39 -11.89 -0.49 -14.88
CA TRP A 39 -10.92 -1.58 -14.89
C TRP A 39 -9.56 -1.22 -14.28
N ILE A 40 -9.26 0.07 -14.13
CA ILE A 40 -8.02 0.50 -13.46
C ILE A 40 -7.95 0.00 -12.02
N ILE A 41 -9.10 -0.16 -11.34
CA ILE A 41 -9.16 -0.60 -9.94
C ILE A 41 -8.79 -2.10 -9.80
N PRO A 42 -9.44 -3.05 -10.50
CA PRO A 42 -9.02 -4.45 -10.51
C PRO A 42 -7.56 -4.65 -10.95
N VAL A 43 -7.10 -3.92 -11.97
CA VAL A 43 -5.70 -4.00 -12.44
C VAL A 43 -4.73 -3.55 -11.35
N SER A 44 -5.05 -2.45 -10.65
CA SER A 44 -4.25 -1.96 -9.53
C SER A 44 -4.19 -2.99 -8.39
N PHE A 45 -5.30 -3.67 -8.11
CA PHE A 45 -5.33 -4.75 -7.14
C PHE A 45 -4.47 -5.95 -7.54
N CYS A 46 -4.53 -6.39 -8.80
CA CYS A 46 -3.70 -7.50 -9.28
C CYS A 46 -2.20 -7.21 -9.13
N ILE A 47 -1.77 -5.95 -9.31
CA ILE A 47 -0.38 -5.53 -9.11
C ILE A 47 0.00 -5.45 -7.63
N THR A 48 -0.94 -5.04 -6.77
CA THR A 48 -0.69 -4.88 -5.32
C THR A 48 -0.81 -6.20 -4.54
N SER A 49 -1.59 -7.17 -5.01
CA SER A 49 -1.83 -8.46 -4.35
C SER A 49 -0.56 -9.28 -4.07
N PRO A 50 0.37 -9.46 -5.03
CA PRO A 50 1.65 -10.12 -4.76
C PRO A 50 2.44 -9.47 -3.63
N HIS A 51 2.34 -8.15 -3.47
CA HIS A 51 3.00 -7.43 -2.39
C HIS A 51 2.39 -7.72 -1.03
N TYR A 52 1.05 -7.75 -0.94
CA TYR A 52 0.36 -8.11 0.28
C TYR A 52 0.73 -9.53 0.72
N ILE A 53 0.73 -10.49 -0.22
CA ILE A 53 1.13 -11.88 0.05
C ILE A 53 2.57 -11.95 0.56
N LEU A 54 3.49 -11.25 -0.11
CA LEU A 54 4.91 -11.21 0.29
C LEU A 54 5.10 -10.60 1.67
N ILE A 55 4.37 -9.52 2.00
CA ILE A 55 4.43 -8.92 3.34
C ILE A 55 3.84 -9.86 4.39
N PHE A 56 2.70 -10.52 4.15
CA PHE A 56 2.12 -11.46 5.09
C PHE A 56 3.03 -12.66 5.35
N PHE A 57 3.66 -13.17 4.29
CA PHE A 57 4.62 -14.26 4.41
C PHE A 57 5.85 -13.83 5.24
N LEU A 58 6.41 -12.66 4.96
CA LEU A 58 7.53 -12.11 5.73
C LEU A 58 7.13 -11.79 7.17
N ALA A 59 5.95 -11.25 7.42
CA ALA A 59 5.49 -10.93 8.77
C ALA A 59 5.28 -12.18 9.63
N ARG A 60 4.94 -13.33 9.03
CA ARG A 60 4.79 -14.62 9.72
C ARG A 60 6.14 -15.32 9.96
N THR A 61 7.12 -15.07 9.11
CA THR A 61 8.42 -15.77 9.14
C THR A 61 9.52 -14.98 9.83
N GLU A 62 9.42 -13.65 9.87
CA GLU A 62 10.47 -12.80 10.43
C GLU A 62 10.23 -12.45 11.89
N THR A 63 11.31 -12.55 12.68
CA THR A 63 11.36 -12.08 14.05
C THR A 63 11.78 -10.60 14.14
N SER A 64 11.41 -9.97 15.25
CA SER A 64 11.83 -8.63 15.69
C SER A 64 13.28 -8.27 15.33
N GLY A 65 13.49 -7.46 14.30
CA GLY A 65 14.81 -6.93 13.94
C GLY A 65 15.33 -7.37 12.58
N SER A 66 14.57 -8.18 11.82
CA SER A 66 14.95 -8.42 10.42
C SER A 66 14.79 -7.14 9.58
N SER A 67 15.86 -6.79 8.88
CA SER A 67 15.93 -5.64 7.98
C SER A 67 15.22 -5.87 6.65
N ARG A 68 14.77 -7.09 6.35
CA ARG A 68 14.20 -7.46 5.04
C ARG A 68 12.80 -6.86 4.85
N LEU A 69 11.94 -6.87 5.87
CA LEU A 69 10.65 -6.16 5.85
C LEU A 69 10.80 -4.66 5.58
N PHE A 70 11.91 -4.05 6.02
CA PHE A 70 12.23 -2.63 5.82
C PHE A 70 13.27 -2.39 4.72
N SER A 71 13.49 -3.37 3.84
CA SER A 71 14.42 -3.25 2.72
C SER A 71 14.02 -2.11 1.78
N ALA A 72 15.02 -1.51 1.12
CA ALA A 72 14.80 -0.43 0.16
C ALA A 72 13.81 -0.85 -0.95
N LEU A 73 13.83 -2.12 -1.36
CA LEU A 73 12.89 -2.68 -2.33
C LEU A 73 11.45 -2.67 -1.83
N ASN A 74 11.22 -3.11 -0.58
CA ASN A 74 9.88 -3.13 0.03
C ASN A 74 9.32 -1.72 0.31
N VAL A 75 10.19 -0.75 0.58
CA VAL A 75 9.81 0.66 0.69
C VAL A 75 9.46 1.23 -0.68
N SER A 76 10.29 0.96 -1.70
CA SER A 76 10.05 1.44 -3.07
C SER A 76 8.75 0.88 -3.63
N TRP A 77 8.49 -0.41 -3.40
CA TRP A 77 7.24 -1.03 -3.81
C TRP A 77 6.01 -0.40 -3.12
N ALA A 78 6.11 -0.07 -1.83
CA ALA A 78 5.04 0.63 -1.12
C ALA A 78 4.72 2.02 -1.74
N PHE A 79 5.73 2.73 -2.26
CA PHE A 79 5.52 3.98 -2.99
C PHE A 79 4.88 3.75 -4.36
N ILE A 80 5.32 2.73 -5.11
CA ILE A 80 4.72 2.37 -6.40
C ILE A 80 3.23 2.04 -6.21
N THR A 81 2.89 1.25 -5.19
CA THR A 81 1.50 0.92 -4.88
C THR A 81 0.70 2.16 -4.46
N ALA A 82 1.30 3.09 -3.70
CA ALA A 82 0.61 4.32 -3.34
C ALA A 82 0.32 5.20 -4.57
N VAL A 83 1.29 5.35 -5.49
CA VAL A 83 1.09 6.09 -6.75
C VAL A 83 0.01 5.43 -7.60
N LEU A 84 0.02 4.10 -7.69
CA LEU A 84 -0.99 3.35 -8.44
C LEU A 84 -2.40 3.57 -7.88
N TRP A 85 -2.57 3.51 -6.55
CA TRP A 85 -3.84 3.79 -5.90
C TRP A 85 -4.24 5.27 -6.01
N THR A 86 -3.30 6.23 -6.02
CA THR A 86 -3.62 7.63 -6.31
C THR A 86 -4.12 7.84 -7.74
N ALA A 87 -3.57 7.11 -8.72
CA ALA A 87 -4.08 7.20 -10.09
C ALA A 87 -5.49 6.60 -10.17
N ALA A 88 -5.73 5.46 -9.52
CA ALA A 88 -7.04 4.82 -9.46
C ALA A 88 -8.11 5.72 -8.78
N THR A 89 -7.77 6.44 -7.70
CA THR A 89 -8.68 7.38 -7.06
C THR A 89 -9.02 8.56 -7.96
N VAL A 90 -8.01 9.17 -8.60
CA VAL A 90 -8.23 10.29 -9.51
C VAL A 90 -9.15 9.89 -10.66
N VAL A 91 -8.91 8.73 -11.28
CA VAL A 91 -9.77 8.22 -12.36
C VAL A 91 -11.18 7.94 -11.85
N SER A 92 -11.33 7.34 -10.66
CA SER A 92 -12.64 7.07 -10.06
C SER A 92 -13.42 8.36 -9.78
N ILE A 93 -12.76 9.40 -9.26
CA ILE A 93 -13.37 10.71 -8.99
C ILE A 93 -13.78 11.39 -10.31
N VAL A 94 -12.90 11.42 -11.30
CA VAL A 94 -13.21 12.02 -12.62
C VAL A 94 -14.37 11.31 -13.29
N ALA A 95 -14.39 9.98 -13.27
CA ALA A 95 -15.48 9.19 -13.82
C ALA A 95 -16.80 9.45 -13.08
N SER A 96 -16.75 9.59 -11.76
CA SER A 96 -17.93 9.92 -10.93
C SER A 96 -18.47 11.31 -11.25
N ILE A 97 -17.60 12.31 -11.45
CA ILE A 97 -17.99 13.68 -11.84
C ILE A 97 -18.58 13.70 -13.25
N LEU A 98 -17.98 12.98 -14.20
CA LEU A 98 -18.49 12.90 -15.57
C LEU A 98 -19.87 12.28 -15.62
N GLN A 99 -20.12 11.21 -14.85
CA GLN A 99 -21.45 10.62 -14.77
C GLN A 99 -22.45 11.51 -14.05
N ALA A 100 -22.05 12.24 -13.00
CA ALA A 100 -22.93 13.21 -12.34
C ALA A 100 -23.34 14.38 -13.25
N ARG A 101 -22.54 14.72 -14.26
CA ARG A 101 -22.86 15.74 -15.27
C ARG A 101 -23.71 15.22 -16.43
N GLY A 102 -23.65 13.92 -16.72
CA GLY A 102 -24.48 13.27 -17.74
C GLY A 102 -25.88 13.01 -17.22
N SER A 103 -26.79 13.97 -17.40
CA SER A 103 -28.21 13.84 -17.03
C SER A 103 -28.87 12.69 -17.81
N HIS A 104 -29.26 11.61 -17.11
CA HIS A 104 -30.03 10.49 -17.65
C HIS A 104 -31.03 9.93 -16.61
N PRO A 105 -32.13 9.27 -17.04
CA PRO A 105 -33.37 9.15 -16.29
C PRO A 105 -33.31 8.25 -15.04
N GLU A 106 -34.21 8.55 -14.10
CA GLU A 106 -33.95 8.61 -12.66
C GLU A 106 -33.91 7.28 -11.87
N HIS A 107 -34.30 6.12 -12.43
CA HIS A 107 -34.62 4.97 -11.59
C HIS A 107 -33.60 3.81 -11.55
N GLU A 108 -32.97 3.44 -12.68
CA GLU A 108 -31.92 2.40 -12.70
C GLU A 108 -30.52 2.98 -12.42
N MET A 109 -30.30 4.27 -12.69
CA MET A 109 -29.03 4.96 -12.45
C MET A 109 -28.72 5.20 -10.97
N ARG A 110 -29.73 5.21 -10.09
CA ARG A 110 -29.51 5.54 -8.66
C ARG A 110 -28.58 4.52 -8.00
N VAL A 111 -28.76 3.22 -8.28
CA VAL A 111 -27.92 2.15 -7.72
C VAL A 111 -26.50 2.23 -8.27
N GLY A 112 -26.34 2.43 -9.59
CA GLY A 112 -25.02 2.62 -10.22
C GLY A 112 -24.27 3.83 -9.66
N MET A 113 -24.95 4.97 -9.47
CA MET A 113 -24.36 6.18 -8.92
C MET A 113 -23.89 5.99 -7.47
N TRP A 114 -24.67 5.31 -6.63
CA TRP A 114 -24.26 4.99 -5.26
C TRP A 114 -23.05 4.05 -5.21
N ILE A 115 -23.02 3.04 -6.07
CA ILE A 115 -21.87 2.12 -6.16
C ILE A 115 -20.61 2.87 -6.55
N LEU A 116 -20.71 3.85 -7.44
CA LEU A 116 -19.58 4.68 -7.87
C LEU A 116 -19.08 5.60 -6.75
N ILE A 117 -20.00 6.30 -6.08
CA ILE A 117 -19.67 7.14 -4.91
C ILE A 117 -18.98 6.28 -3.84
N VAL A 118 -19.53 5.11 -3.52
CA VAL A 118 -18.95 4.18 -2.55
C VAL A 118 -17.57 3.69 -3.01
N SER A 119 -17.40 3.32 -4.28
CA SER A 119 -16.10 2.89 -4.82
C SER A 119 -15.05 3.99 -4.76
N SER A 120 -15.45 5.25 -5.02
CA SER A 120 -14.56 6.42 -4.97
C SER A 120 -14.13 6.73 -3.54
N ALA A 121 -15.06 6.71 -2.58
CA ALA A 121 -14.78 6.90 -1.17
C ALA A 121 -13.85 5.80 -0.63
N LEU A 122 -14.13 4.53 -0.97
CA LEU A 122 -13.28 3.41 -0.56
C LEU A 122 -11.89 3.48 -1.19
N SER A 123 -11.78 3.89 -2.47
CA SER A 123 -10.48 4.07 -3.12
C SER A 123 -9.65 5.16 -2.43
N LEU A 124 -10.30 6.23 -1.96
CA LEU A 124 -9.66 7.32 -1.24
C LEU A 124 -9.13 6.86 0.12
N VAL A 125 -9.89 6.02 0.83
CA VAL A 125 -9.43 5.36 2.06
C VAL A 125 -8.21 4.48 1.78
N GLU A 126 -8.24 3.66 0.72
CA GLU A 126 -7.11 2.80 0.36
C GLU A 126 -5.85 3.59 -0.01
N CYS A 127 -6.02 4.69 -0.73
CA CYS A 127 -4.94 5.64 -1.03
C CYS A 127 -4.33 6.22 0.26
N GLY A 128 -5.16 6.61 1.23
CA GLY A 128 -4.70 7.09 2.53
C GLY A 128 -3.93 6.02 3.32
N LEU A 129 -4.44 4.78 3.34
CA LEU A 129 -3.81 3.65 4.02
C LEU A 129 -2.45 3.29 3.41
N THR A 130 -2.39 3.15 2.09
CA THR A 130 -1.14 2.82 1.38
C THR A 130 -0.09 3.92 1.53
N TRP A 131 -0.49 5.19 1.50
CA TRP A 131 0.39 6.32 1.81
C TRP A 131 0.91 6.29 3.25
N GLY A 132 0.02 6.04 4.21
CA GLY A 132 0.37 5.88 5.62
C GLY A 132 1.39 4.76 5.84
N ILE A 133 1.19 3.60 5.20
CA ILE A 133 2.11 2.47 5.24
C ILE A 133 3.48 2.86 4.66
N ALA A 134 3.53 3.56 3.53
CA ALA A 134 4.78 4.00 2.92
C ALA A 134 5.57 4.95 3.85
N VAL A 135 4.89 5.90 4.49
CA VAL A 135 5.50 6.83 5.46
C VAL A 135 6.01 6.10 6.69
N LEU A 136 5.23 5.16 7.25
CA LEU A 136 5.63 4.37 8.41
C LEU A 136 6.84 3.48 8.09
N LYS A 137 6.84 2.77 6.95
CA LYS A 137 7.98 1.98 6.48
C LYS A 137 9.24 2.85 6.32
N ARG A 138 9.11 4.07 5.78
CA ARG A 138 10.22 5.02 5.65
C ARG A 138 10.76 5.48 7.01
N LYS A 139 9.87 5.78 7.97
CA LYS A 139 10.26 6.16 9.34
C LYS A 139 11.02 5.03 10.04
N GLU A 140 10.51 3.80 9.98
CA GLU A 140 11.17 2.63 10.58
C GLU A 140 12.52 2.32 9.92
N ARG A 141 12.61 2.40 8.58
CA ARG A 141 13.90 2.25 7.89
C ARG A 141 14.94 3.25 8.38
N LYS A 142 14.56 4.53 8.51
CA LYS A 142 15.46 5.56 9.06
C LYS A 142 15.91 5.21 10.47
N LYS A 143 15.00 4.79 11.37
CA LYS A 143 15.36 4.35 12.72
C LYS A 143 16.39 3.23 12.72
N ILE A 144 16.20 2.21 11.87
CA ILE A 144 17.14 1.08 11.74
C ILE A 144 18.49 1.56 11.24
N THR A 145 18.54 2.43 10.22
CA THR A 145 19.80 3.00 9.71
C THR A 145 20.53 3.82 10.77
N TYR A 146 19.81 4.64 11.55
CA TYR A 146 20.39 5.40 12.64
C TYR A 146 20.92 4.47 13.75
N ALA A 147 20.14 3.48 14.16
CA ALA A 147 20.57 2.50 15.15
C ALA A 147 21.81 1.72 14.68
N ALA A 148 21.89 1.36 13.40
CA ALA A 148 23.05 0.70 12.81
C ALA A 148 24.29 1.63 12.77
N LYS A 149 24.11 2.92 12.49
CA LYS A 149 25.22 3.91 12.47
C LYS A 149 25.86 4.08 13.85
N TRP A 150 25.06 4.02 14.92
CA TRP A 150 25.53 4.21 16.30
C TRP A 150 25.82 2.90 17.04
N ARG A 151 25.64 1.73 16.40
CA ARG A 151 26.17 0.47 16.93
C ARG A 151 27.69 0.49 16.80
N PHE A 152 28.35 0.71 17.92
CA PHE A 152 29.80 0.60 18.03
C PHE A 152 30.18 -0.84 17.65
N ASN A 153 30.89 -1.03 16.54
CA ASN A 153 31.47 -2.31 16.15
C ASN A 153 32.91 -2.38 16.70
N PRO A 154 33.16 -3.06 17.84
CA PRO A 154 34.53 -3.20 18.36
C PRO A 154 35.44 -4.04 17.46
N THR A 155 34.89 -4.71 16.44
CA THR A 155 35.63 -5.57 15.51
C THR A 155 36.27 -4.85 14.32
N SER A 156 35.92 -3.59 14.02
CA SER A 156 36.55 -2.86 12.91
C SER A 156 37.84 -2.13 13.30
N SER A 157 38.12 -1.99 14.60
CA SER A 157 39.35 -1.37 15.12
C SER A 157 40.48 -2.36 15.40
N SER A 158 40.23 -3.68 15.39
CA SER A 158 41.28 -4.69 15.62
C SER A 158 42.02 -5.13 14.37
N LEU A 159 41.42 -5.02 13.17
CA LEU A 159 42.09 -5.38 11.91
C LEU A 159 42.98 -4.27 11.33
N SER A 160 42.70 -3.00 11.63
CA SER A 160 43.53 -1.87 11.21
C SER A 160 44.80 -1.69 12.06
N SER A 161 44.89 -2.32 13.22
CA SER A 161 46.11 -2.28 14.06
C SER A 161 47.09 -3.43 13.80
N LEU A 162 46.66 -4.50 13.11
CA LEU A 162 47.50 -5.65 12.73
C LEU A 162 48.26 -5.46 11.41
N THR A 163 47.91 -4.46 10.61
CA THR A 163 48.55 -4.18 9.30
C THR A 163 49.72 -3.20 9.38
N TRP A 164 50.03 -2.64 10.56
CA TRP A 164 51.18 -1.74 10.76
C TRP A 164 52.45 -2.44 11.32
N ARG A 165 52.46 -3.78 11.40
CA ARG A 165 53.59 -4.57 11.94
C ARG A 165 54.24 -5.52 10.92
N SER A 166 54.17 -5.22 9.63
CA SER A 166 54.96 -5.93 8.59
C SER A 166 55.86 -4.96 7.86
#